data_AF-A0A6N6Z119-F1
#
_entry.id   AF-A0A6N6Z119-F1
#
_cell.length_a   1.000
_cell.length_b   1.000
_cell.length_c   1.000
_cell.angle_alpha   90.00
_cell.angle_beta   90.00
_cell.angle_gamma   90.00
#
_symmetry.space_group_name_H-M   'P 1'
#
loop_
_entity.id
_entity.type
_entity.pdbx_description
1 polymer ?
#
loop_
_entity_poly.entity_id
_entity_poly.type
_entity_poly.pdbx_seq_one_letter_code
_entity_poly.pdbx_strand_id
1 'polypeptide(L)'
;MHPSNQLTTSYPLEVFLFASPVYWPDAAARTDLFAQVEALLSTCTQGDFSFRRVDRAEDLGDLTNKSQTPCLVVPLSGGVQPWMLRLSDTRDCLGLFAAYLPEAMPADLAGRLLHANAHPASTDFFASCRLKGKRINWLASLAEVADYAIAAQAATRLSRARLLKIGETEPWVINSCRSPQQILSRVHTEVIPLEREALYAVYHTVTDADAQDEADRWLAQAPRLISVQPSDILKACRVTVAMRQLLASHEADGLSMACFSMIGDLDTTSCLALSALNDSANAIGACEGDLDAALTLFLLKSLGADFVWIANPIVHANNAVDLVHCTAPTCACHQDLKFSLMRHHESGRGVSPEVVLPDAQVASIARISVNAQEMTCHTGWTERQRKLPACHTQIRLHVASSQAFLDTLLGTHQVLSYGLTGAASPTPPVSSASNTARPKPTCRSSPRPPRNPSLANPPTKPAPATPEPLTDLQSIYATGISDRSRLLPRTLVDRTPPDRLAPDARSGLQHRPRRRV
;
A
#
# COMPACT_ATOMS: atom_id res chain seq x y z
N MET A 1 3.20 4.18 28.04
CA MET A 1 2.87 3.29 26.91
C MET A 1 2.99 4.12 25.66
N HIS A 2 3.88 3.76 24.73
CA HIS A 2 3.91 4.43 23.43
C HIS A 2 2.59 4.12 22.71
N PRO A 3 1.91 5.11 22.10
CA PRO A 3 0.75 4.83 21.28
C PRO A 3 1.21 3.90 20.14
N SER A 4 0.53 2.76 20.00
CA SER A 4 0.72 1.92 18.81
C SER A 4 0.13 2.69 17.63
N ASN A 5 0.92 2.96 16.59
CA ASN A 5 0.41 3.56 15.36
C ASN A 5 -0.28 2.53 14.45
N GLN A 6 -0.52 1.31 14.92
CA GLN A 6 -1.17 0.27 14.13
C GLN A 6 -2.68 0.26 14.32
N LEU A 7 -3.40 0.01 13.22
CA LEU A 7 -4.86 -0.12 13.25
C LEU A 7 -5.31 -1.27 14.16
N THR A 8 -6.24 -0.99 15.06
CA THR A 8 -6.68 -1.92 16.12
C THR A 8 -7.74 -2.93 15.64
N THR A 9 -8.52 -2.61 14.62
CA THR A 9 -9.59 -3.49 14.08
C THR A 9 -9.00 -4.77 13.47
N SER A 10 -9.38 -5.96 13.94
CA SER A 10 -8.91 -7.25 13.41
C SER A 10 -10.03 -8.00 12.66
N TYR A 11 -9.67 -8.77 11.64
CA TYR A 11 -10.59 -9.66 10.91
C TYR A 11 -9.95 -11.04 10.78
N PRO A 12 -10.46 -12.07 11.48
CA PRO A 12 -9.86 -13.39 11.42
C PRO A 12 -9.77 -13.92 9.99
N LEU A 13 -8.58 -14.38 9.59
CA LEU A 13 -8.38 -15.09 8.33
C LEU A 13 -9.00 -16.48 8.45
N GLU A 14 -9.93 -16.81 7.56
CA GLU A 14 -10.50 -18.16 7.52
C GLU A 14 -9.47 -19.16 7.01
N VAL A 15 -9.24 -20.20 7.79
CA VAL A 15 -8.31 -21.30 7.49
C VAL A 15 -9.08 -22.59 7.33
N PHE A 16 -9.04 -23.18 6.14
CA PHE A 16 -9.70 -24.44 5.83
C PHE A 16 -8.69 -25.58 5.82
N LEU A 17 -8.85 -26.52 6.74
CA LEU A 17 -8.02 -27.71 6.89
C LEU A 17 -8.75 -28.90 6.28
N PHE A 18 -8.12 -29.60 5.34
CA PHE A 18 -8.77 -30.68 4.58
C PHE A 18 -8.09 -32.03 4.81
N ALA A 19 -8.82 -33.00 5.39
CA ALA A 19 -8.30 -34.36 5.62
C ALA A 19 -9.31 -35.42 5.16
N SER A 20 -8.94 -36.27 4.20
CA SER A 20 -9.82 -37.32 3.68
C SER A 20 -9.80 -38.57 4.56
N PRO A 21 -10.96 -39.21 4.84
CA PRO A 21 -11.02 -40.49 5.54
C PRO A 21 -10.40 -41.63 4.73
N VAL A 22 -10.13 -41.44 3.43
CA VAL A 22 -9.40 -42.41 2.60
C VAL A 22 -7.96 -42.58 3.09
N TYR A 23 -7.30 -41.47 3.43
CA TYR A 23 -5.90 -41.48 3.90
C TYR A 23 -5.80 -41.50 5.41
N TRP A 24 -6.82 -41.00 6.10
CA TRP A 24 -6.90 -40.95 7.55
C TRP A 24 -8.17 -41.63 8.04
N PRO A 25 -8.29 -42.97 7.99
CA PRO A 25 -9.56 -43.66 8.27
C PRO A 25 -10.03 -43.54 9.72
N ASP A 26 -9.10 -43.47 10.67
CA ASP A 26 -9.42 -43.27 12.09
C ASP A 26 -9.82 -41.81 12.36
N ALA A 27 -11.05 -41.62 12.82
CA ALA A 27 -11.61 -40.31 13.14
C ALA A 27 -10.91 -39.62 14.33
N ALA A 28 -10.43 -40.39 15.31
CA ALA A 28 -9.69 -39.83 16.44
C ALA A 28 -8.34 -39.30 15.97
N ALA A 29 -7.62 -40.08 15.15
CA ALA A 29 -6.37 -39.64 14.53
C ALA A 29 -6.55 -38.41 13.63
N ARG A 30 -7.65 -38.31 12.85
CA ARG A 30 -7.97 -37.08 12.09
C ARG A 30 -8.19 -35.88 12.99
N THR A 31 -8.94 -36.05 14.08
CA THR A 31 -9.23 -34.97 15.02
C THR A 31 -7.95 -34.44 15.66
N ASP A 32 -7.05 -35.35 16.06
CA ASP A 32 -5.74 -35.00 16.60
C ASP A 32 -4.86 -34.31 15.55
N LEU A 33 -4.86 -34.79 14.30
CA LEU A 33 -4.14 -34.15 13.20
C LEU A 33 -4.57 -32.70 13.00
N PHE A 34 -5.88 -32.42 12.98
CA PHE A 34 -6.38 -31.05 12.90
C PHE A 34 -5.88 -30.20 14.06
N ALA A 35 -5.99 -30.70 15.30
CA ALA A 35 -5.55 -29.98 16.49
C ALA A 35 -4.04 -29.65 16.46
N GLN A 36 -3.20 -30.58 15.99
CA GLN A 36 -1.75 -30.34 15.84
C GLN A 36 -1.46 -29.20 14.85
N VAL A 37 -2.11 -29.19 13.69
CA VAL A 37 -1.92 -28.16 12.65
C VAL A 37 -2.46 -26.80 13.11
N GLU A 38 -3.63 -26.77 13.76
CA GLU A 38 -4.21 -25.56 14.33
C GLU A 38 -3.30 -24.94 15.41
N ALA A 39 -2.76 -25.77 16.30
CA ALA A 39 -1.84 -25.32 17.35
C ALA A 39 -0.58 -24.69 16.74
N LEU A 40 -0.01 -25.31 15.69
CA LEU A 40 1.17 -24.79 15.00
C LEU A 40 0.88 -23.48 14.27
N LEU A 41 -0.21 -23.40 13.52
CA LEU A 41 -0.62 -22.15 12.87
C LEU A 41 -0.88 -21.04 13.88
N SER A 42 -1.48 -21.37 15.03
CA SER A 42 -1.74 -20.41 16.11
C SER A 42 -0.47 -19.88 16.78
N THR A 43 0.70 -20.48 16.54
CA THR A 43 1.99 -19.89 16.98
C THR A 43 2.42 -18.69 16.14
N CYS A 44 1.83 -18.50 14.95
CA CYS A 44 2.06 -17.33 14.12
C CYS A 44 1.38 -16.10 14.75
N THR A 45 2.16 -15.33 15.51
CA THR A 45 1.70 -14.17 16.30
C THR A 45 1.05 -13.05 15.48
N GLN A 46 1.25 -13.05 14.17
CA GLN A 46 0.73 -12.05 13.23
C GLN A 46 -0.65 -12.42 12.66
N GLY A 47 -1.18 -13.63 12.94
CA GLY A 47 -2.41 -14.14 12.36
C GLY A 47 -3.52 -14.35 13.38
N ASP A 48 -4.61 -13.61 13.25
CA ASP A 48 -5.90 -13.96 13.84
C ASP A 48 -6.57 -14.97 12.90
N PHE A 49 -6.75 -16.22 13.34
CA PHE A 49 -7.20 -17.32 12.47
C PHE A 49 -8.55 -17.89 12.94
N SER A 50 -9.45 -18.11 11.97
CA SER A 50 -10.70 -18.86 12.19
C SER A 50 -10.65 -20.19 11.45
N PHE A 51 -10.47 -21.28 12.20
CA PHE A 51 -10.29 -22.61 11.62
C PHE A 51 -11.62 -23.29 11.24
N ARG A 52 -11.59 -23.99 10.11
CA ARG A 52 -12.66 -24.82 9.56
C ARG A 52 -12.07 -26.18 9.19
N ARG A 53 -12.51 -27.24 9.86
CA ARG A 53 -12.09 -28.62 9.57
C ARG A 53 -13.04 -29.23 8.54
N VAL A 54 -12.49 -29.84 7.50
CA VAL A 54 -13.25 -30.47 6.42
C VAL A 54 -12.76 -31.91 6.27
N ASP A 55 -13.58 -32.86 6.72
CA ASP A 55 -13.31 -34.29 6.61
C ASP A 55 -14.36 -35.08 5.81
N ARG A 56 -15.43 -34.39 5.38
CA ARG A 56 -16.44 -34.88 4.45
C ARG A 56 -17.04 -33.76 3.61
N ALA A 57 -17.79 -34.12 2.57
CA ALA A 57 -18.35 -33.16 1.62
C ALA A 57 -19.43 -32.25 2.23
N GLU A 58 -20.10 -32.71 3.29
CA GLU A 58 -21.17 -32.02 4.00
C GLU A 58 -20.63 -30.89 4.90
N ASP A 59 -19.37 -30.97 5.35
CA ASP A 59 -18.73 -29.94 6.18
C ASP A 59 -18.54 -28.62 5.42
N LEU A 60 -18.55 -28.69 4.09
CA LEU A 60 -18.54 -27.50 3.24
C LEU A 60 -19.88 -26.77 3.23
N GLY A 61 -20.97 -27.38 3.74
CA GLY A 61 -22.26 -26.76 4.07
C GLY A 61 -22.72 -25.58 3.20
N ASP A 62 -23.34 -24.58 3.82
CA ASP A 62 -23.72 -23.31 3.20
C ASP A 62 -22.51 -22.36 3.05
N LEU A 63 -21.41 -22.82 2.44
CA LEU A 63 -20.46 -21.92 1.77
C LEU A 63 -21.12 -21.31 0.51
N THR A 64 -22.36 -20.85 0.61
CA THR A 64 -23.21 -20.37 -0.48
C THR A 64 -22.94 -18.92 -0.84
N ASN A 65 -22.40 -18.15 0.11
CA ASN A 65 -22.10 -16.76 -0.12
C ASN A 65 -20.69 -16.62 -0.69
N LYS A 66 -20.61 -16.14 -1.94
CA LYS A 66 -19.35 -15.64 -2.49
C LYS A 66 -18.76 -14.63 -1.49
N SER A 67 -17.52 -14.87 -1.10
CA SER A 67 -16.77 -13.94 -0.27
C SER A 67 -15.56 -13.45 -1.05
N GLN A 68 -15.39 -12.13 -1.03
CA GLN A 68 -14.17 -11.50 -1.54
C GLN A 68 -13.04 -11.51 -0.50
N THR A 69 -13.32 -11.93 0.74
CA THR A 69 -12.29 -12.04 1.77
C THR A 69 -11.30 -13.16 1.40
N PRO A 70 -9.99 -12.90 1.48
CA PRO A 70 -8.98 -13.93 1.29
C PRO A 70 -9.15 -15.07 2.30
N CYS A 71 -8.72 -16.27 1.94
CA CYS A 71 -8.67 -17.42 2.87
C CYS A 71 -7.37 -18.20 2.74
N LEU A 72 -7.10 -19.06 3.72
CA LEU A 72 -6.01 -20.03 3.70
C LEU A 72 -6.57 -21.44 3.50
N VAL A 73 -5.97 -22.20 2.59
CA VAL A 73 -6.30 -23.59 2.27
C VAL A 73 -5.12 -24.46 2.68
N VAL A 74 -5.38 -25.50 3.47
CA VAL A 74 -4.34 -26.40 3.99
C VAL A 74 -4.73 -27.86 3.72
N PRO A 75 -4.17 -28.47 2.67
CA PRO A 75 -4.42 -29.88 2.35
C PRO A 75 -3.60 -30.76 3.29
N LEU A 76 -4.27 -31.60 4.09
CA LEU A 76 -3.63 -32.52 5.02
C LEU A 76 -3.57 -33.96 4.47
N SER A 77 -4.10 -34.19 3.26
CA SER A 77 -4.05 -35.48 2.57
C SER A 77 -4.46 -35.37 1.09
N GLY A 78 -4.31 -36.47 0.35
CA GLY A 78 -4.91 -36.69 -0.95
C GLY A 78 -6.43 -36.88 -0.88
N GLY A 79 -7.10 -36.85 -2.03
CA GLY A 79 -8.54 -37.08 -2.14
C GLY A 79 -9.41 -35.90 -1.74
N VAL A 80 -8.82 -34.80 -1.27
CA VAL A 80 -9.54 -33.57 -0.85
C VAL A 80 -9.66 -32.53 -1.96
N GLN A 81 -9.04 -32.76 -3.14
CA GLN A 81 -9.07 -31.82 -4.27
C GLN A 81 -10.49 -31.38 -4.67
N PRO A 82 -11.49 -32.28 -4.78
CA PRO A 82 -12.84 -31.87 -5.13
C PRO A 82 -13.46 -30.91 -4.10
N TRP A 83 -13.13 -31.07 -2.82
CA TRP A 83 -13.63 -30.21 -1.74
C TRP A 83 -12.98 -28.83 -1.77
N MET A 84 -11.67 -28.78 -2.00
CA MET A 84 -10.95 -27.51 -2.16
C MET A 84 -11.43 -26.73 -3.40
N LEU A 85 -11.76 -27.42 -4.50
CA LEU A 85 -12.32 -26.78 -5.70
C LEU A 85 -13.70 -26.17 -5.45
N ARG A 86 -14.56 -26.85 -4.68
CA ARG A 86 -15.85 -26.26 -4.28
C ARG A 86 -15.66 -24.98 -3.45
N LEU A 87 -14.68 -24.96 -2.55
CA LEU A 87 -14.34 -23.74 -1.80
C LEU A 87 -13.85 -22.63 -2.74
N SER A 88 -12.96 -22.94 -3.70
CA SER A 88 -12.38 -21.91 -4.59
C SER A 88 -13.38 -21.27 -5.54
N ASP A 89 -14.51 -21.92 -5.83
CA ASP A 89 -15.61 -21.31 -6.59
C ASP A 89 -16.27 -20.13 -5.82
N THR A 90 -16.11 -20.07 -4.50
CA THR A 90 -16.69 -19.04 -3.62
C THR A 90 -15.70 -17.95 -3.19
N ARG A 91 -14.41 -18.09 -3.55
CA ARG A 91 -13.31 -17.22 -3.10
C ARG A 91 -12.50 -16.70 -4.28
N ASP A 92 -12.07 -15.44 -4.20
CA ASP A 92 -11.30 -14.79 -5.28
C ASP A 92 -9.80 -14.64 -4.99
N CYS A 93 -9.39 -14.86 -3.74
CA CYS A 93 -8.00 -14.81 -3.30
C CYS A 93 -7.73 -15.96 -2.31
N LEU A 94 -6.74 -16.80 -2.61
CA LEU A 94 -6.42 -17.99 -1.81
C LEU A 94 -4.93 -18.03 -1.47
N GLY A 95 -4.61 -18.40 -0.24
CA GLY A 95 -3.29 -18.88 0.16
C GLY A 95 -3.36 -20.40 0.24
N LEU A 96 -2.41 -21.10 -0.37
CA LEU A 96 -2.28 -22.54 -0.27
C LEU A 96 -1.05 -22.87 0.56
N PHE A 97 -1.26 -23.38 1.76
CA PHE A 97 -0.17 -23.72 2.66
C PHE A 97 0.29 -25.16 2.44
N ALA A 98 1.52 -25.31 1.97
CA ALA A 98 2.19 -26.58 1.75
C ALA A 98 2.73 -27.16 3.07
N ALA A 99 1.84 -27.45 4.02
CA ALA A 99 2.17 -27.91 5.38
C ALA A 99 2.97 -29.22 5.44
N TYR A 100 3.05 -29.98 4.35
CA TYR A 100 3.84 -31.21 4.25
C TYR A 100 5.34 -30.96 4.05
N LEU A 101 5.77 -29.70 3.92
CA LEU A 101 7.18 -29.34 3.80
C LEU A 101 7.86 -29.27 5.19
N PRO A 102 9.11 -29.73 5.32
CA PRO A 102 9.86 -29.62 6.58
C PRO A 102 10.17 -28.16 6.97
N GLU A 103 10.15 -27.23 6.02
CA GLU A 103 10.25 -25.78 6.27
C GLU A 103 8.95 -25.18 6.84
N ALA A 104 7.83 -25.88 6.67
CA ALA A 104 6.51 -25.45 7.11
C ALA A 104 6.10 -26.02 8.47
N MET A 105 6.49 -27.27 8.77
CA MET A 105 6.03 -28.02 9.93
C MET A 105 7.13 -28.90 10.52
N PRO A 106 7.00 -29.34 11.79
CA PRO A 106 7.89 -30.36 12.37
C PRO A 106 7.98 -31.60 11.48
N ALA A 107 9.19 -32.14 11.32
CA ALA A 107 9.49 -33.18 10.32
C ALA A 107 8.60 -34.43 10.41
N ASP A 108 8.22 -34.86 11.63
CA ASP A 108 7.27 -35.97 11.82
C ASP A 108 5.90 -35.67 11.20
N LEU A 109 5.32 -34.53 11.55
CA LEU A 109 4.01 -34.11 11.04
C LEU A 109 4.06 -33.89 9.53
N ALA A 110 5.07 -33.16 9.04
CA ALA A 110 5.30 -32.94 7.62
C ALA A 110 5.40 -34.26 6.84
N GLY A 111 6.19 -35.22 7.35
CA GLY A 111 6.35 -36.56 6.76
C GLY A 111 5.05 -37.36 6.74
N ARG A 112 4.25 -37.29 7.81
CA ARG A 112 2.91 -37.90 7.88
C ARG A 112 1.95 -37.32 6.83
N LEU A 113 1.92 -35.99 6.67
CA LEU A 113 1.11 -35.33 5.64
C LEU A 113 1.56 -35.70 4.22
N LEU A 114 2.88 -35.77 4.01
CA LEU A 114 3.46 -36.17 2.72
C LEU A 114 3.09 -37.62 2.38
N HIS A 115 3.21 -38.54 3.36
CA HIS A 115 2.79 -39.94 3.22
C HIS A 115 1.29 -40.06 2.91
N ALA A 116 0.47 -39.19 3.49
CA ALA A 116 -0.97 -39.11 3.23
C ALA A 116 -1.32 -38.41 1.90
N ASN A 117 -0.37 -38.20 0.98
CA ASN A 117 -0.57 -37.57 -0.34
C ASN A 117 -1.06 -36.10 -0.30
N ALA A 118 -0.70 -35.33 0.72
CA ALA A 118 -0.99 -33.89 0.74
C ALA A 118 -0.30 -33.13 -0.43
N HIS A 119 0.90 -33.53 -0.84
CA HIS A 119 1.63 -32.90 -1.95
C HIS A 119 0.91 -33.00 -3.31
N PRO A 120 0.50 -34.20 -3.79
CA PRO A 120 -0.30 -34.32 -5.00
C PRO A 120 -1.60 -33.49 -4.95
N ALA A 121 -2.30 -33.46 -3.81
CA ALA A 121 -3.51 -32.65 -3.68
C ALA A 121 -3.23 -31.14 -3.82
N SER A 122 -2.14 -30.68 -3.22
CA SER A 122 -1.74 -29.27 -3.23
C SER A 122 -1.37 -28.80 -4.63
N THR A 123 -0.50 -29.54 -5.31
CA THR A 123 0.02 -29.15 -6.64
C THR A 123 -1.08 -29.17 -7.71
N ASP A 124 -1.96 -30.17 -7.71
CA ASP A 124 -3.08 -30.27 -8.64
C ASP A 124 -4.12 -29.16 -8.41
N PHE A 125 -4.46 -28.89 -7.14
CA PHE A 125 -5.35 -27.78 -6.79
C PHE A 125 -4.76 -26.42 -7.17
N PHE A 126 -3.47 -26.20 -6.91
CA PHE A 126 -2.78 -24.98 -7.28
C PHE A 126 -2.82 -24.75 -8.80
N ALA A 127 -2.49 -25.78 -9.58
CA ALA A 127 -2.56 -25.73 -11.03
C ALA A 127 -3.99 -25.45 -11.52
N SER A 128 -5.00 -26.12 -10.95
CA SER A 128 -6.41 -25.91 -11.30
C SER A 128 -6.87 -24.47 -11.04
N CYS A 129 -6.54 -23.91 -9.87
CA CYS A 129 -6.85 -22.51 -9.55
C CYS A 129 -6.20 -21.54 -10.55
N ARG A 130 -4.92 -21.73 -10.89
CA ARG A 130 -4.22 -20.90 -11.88
C ARG A 130 -4.84 -21.00 -13.28
N LEU A 131 -5.18 -22.21 -13.73
CA LEU A 131 -5.82 -22.42 -15.03
C LEU A 131 -7.21 -21.76 -15.10
N LYS A 132 -7.92 -21.63 -13.97
CA LYS A 132 -9.18 -20.90 -13.85
C LYS A 132 -9.01 -19.38 -13.64
N GLY A 133 -7.78 -18.86 -13.64
CA GLY A 133 -7.49 -17.44 -13.43
C GLY A 133 -7.72 -16.95 -12.00
N LYS A 134 -7.78 -17.84 -11.00
CA LYS A 134 -7.89 -17.45 -9.59
C LYS A 134 -6.55 -16.90 -9.08
N ARG A 135 -6.60 -15.94 -8.16
CA ARG A 135 -5.41 -15.46 -7.43
C ARG A 135 -5.09 -16.47 -6.32
N ILE A 136 -3.98 -17.17 -6.47
CA ILE A 136 -3.54 -18.18 -5.51
C ILE A 136 -2.04 -18.05 -5.22
N ASN A 137 -1.70 -18.00 -3.94
CA ASN A 137 -0.32 -17.90 -3.46
C ASN A 137 0.11 -19.26 -2.90
N TRP A 138 1.26 -19.75 -3.34
CA TRP A 138 1.88 -20.93 -2.76
C TRP A 138 2.70 -20.52 -1.54
N LEU A 139 2.42 -21.10 -0.38
CA LEU A 139 3.06 -20.75 0.89
C LEU A 139 3.80 -21.99 1.41
N ALA A 140 5.12 -21.91 1.51
CA ALA A 140 6.02 -23.01 1.83
C ALA A 140 6.57 -22.96 3.28
N SER A 141 6.28 -21.91 4.04
CA SER A 141 6.73 -21.75 5.41
C SER A 141 5.70 -21.00 6.28
N LEU A 142 5.85 -21.07 7.61
CA LEU A 142 5.02 -20.28 8.52
C LEU A 142 5.25 -18.77 8.37
N ALA A 143 6.46 -18.35 7.96
CA ALA A 143 6.74 -16.94 7.68
C ALA A 143 5.93 -16.43 6.48
N GLU A 144 5.84 -17.21 5.40
CA GLU A 144 5.00 -16.86 4.25
C GLU A 144 3.50 -16.88 4.58
N VAL A 145 3.07 -17.76 5.48
CA VAL A 145 1.70 -17.73 6.03
C VAL A 145 1.46 -16.45 6.83
N ALA A 146 2.43 -16.01 7.63
CA ALA A 146 2.35 -14.75 8.36
C ALA A 146 2.22 -13.56 7.41
N ASP A 147 3.08 -13.47 6.39
CA ASP A 147 3.05 -12.41 5.38
C ASP A 147 1.71 -12.38 4.62
N TYR A 148 1.20 -13.57 4.25
CA TYR A 148 -0.11 -13.68 3.62
C TYR A 148 -1.25 -13.24 4.56
N ALA A 149 -1.18 -13.58 5.85
CA ALA A 149 -2.16 -13.16 6.83
C ALA A 149 -2.16 -11.63 7.03
N ILE A 150 -1.00 -10.99 7.09
CA ILE A 150 -0.86 -9.52 7.16
C ILE A 150 -1.47 -8.88 5.91
N ALA A 151 -1.15 -9.38 4.72
CA ALA A 151 -1.70 -8.86 3.47
C ALA A 151 -3.22 -9.06 3.37
N ALA A 152 -3.73 -10.22 3.81
CA ALA A 152 -5.16 -10.51 3.84
C ALA A 152 -5.91 -9.62 4.84
N GLN A 153 -5.33 -9.38 6.02
CA GLN A 153 -5.85 -8.46 7.01
C GLN A 153 -5.91 -7.03 6.43
N ALA A 154 -4.85 -6.60 5.76
CA ALA A 154 -4.80 -5.26 5.17
C ALA A 154 -5.82 -5.08 4.04
N ALA A 155 -5.96 -6.05 3.14
CA ALA A 155 -6.97 -6.04 2.09
C ALA A 155 -8.39 -6.02 2.68
N THR A 156 -8.63 -6.82 3.74
CA THR A 156 -9.95 -6.88 4.38
C THR A 156 -10.28 -5.56 5.10
N ARG A 157 -9.33 -4.97 5.83
CA ARG A 157 -9.47 -3.64 6.43
C ARG A 157 -9.80 -2.60 5.38
N LEU A 158 -9.02 -2.53 4.30
CA LEU A 158 -9.26 -1.56 3.23
C LEU A 158 -10.68 -1.72 2.65
N SER A 159 -11.11 -2.96 2.40
CA SER A 159 -12.44 -3.26 1.84
C SER A 159 -13.62 -2.95 2.75
N ARG A 160 -13.38 -2.80 4.06
CA ARG A 160 -14.40 -2.50 5.06
C ARG A 160 -14.27 -1.08 5.61
N ALA A 161 -13.27 -0.34 5.17
CA ALA A 161 -12.98 0.98 5.69
C ALA A 161 -14.06 1.99 5.29
N ARG A 162 -14.32 2.93 6.19
CA ARG A 162 -15.19 4.09 6.00
C ARG A 162 -14.34 5.34 6.05
N LEU A 163 -14.27 6.10 4.96
CA LEU A 163 -13.49 7.34 4.87
C LEU A 163 -14.41 8.54 4.67
N LEU A 164 -14.14 9.64 5.38
CA LEU A 164 -14.83 10.91 5.14
C LEU A 164 -14.08 11.71 4.07
N LYS A 165 -14.77 12.21 3.05
CA LYS A 165 -14.24 13.22 2.12
C LYS A 165 -14.82 14.57 2.52
N ILE A 166 -14.03 15.43 3.17
CA ILE A 166 -14.49 16.72 3.69
C ILE A 166 -14.13 17.83 2.71
N GLY A 167 -15.14 18.34 2.02
CA GLY A 167 -15.00 19.29 0.92
C GLY A 167 -14.54 18.67 -0.39
N GLU A 168 -14.49 19.52 -1.41
CA GLU A 168 -13.98 19.13 -2.72
C GLU A 168 -12.45 19.19 -2.78
N THR A 169 -11.85 18.13 -3.31
CA THR A 169 -10.40 18.01 -3.47
C THR A 169 -9.84 19.18 -4.25
N GLU A 170 -8.72 19.73 -3.78
CA GLU A 170 -8.15 20.95 -4.32
C GLU A 170 -7.85 20.84 -5.82
N PRO A 171 -8.09 21.90 -6.63
CA PRO A 171 -8.08 21.81 -8.09
C PRO A 171 -6.70 21.48 -8.68
N TRP A 172 -5.61 21.73 -7.96
CA TRP A 172 -4.25 21.36 -8.38
C TRP A 172 -3.88 19.90 -8.07
N VAL A 173 -4.66 19.19 -7.26
CA VAL A 173 -4.47 17.75 -7.01
C VAL A 173 -5.14 16.97 -8.13
N ILE A 174 -4.57 17.09 -9.33
CA ILE A 174 -5.16 16.59 -10.59
C ILE A 174 -5.28 15.06 -10.63
N ASN A 175 -4.34 14.35 -10.02
CA ASN A 175 -4.26 12.90 -10.05
C ASN A 175 -4.83 12.30 -8.77
N SER A 176 -6.08 12.60 -8.43
CA SER A 176 -6.76 11.99 -7.27
C SER A 176 -8.21 11.66 -7.57
N CYS A 177 -8.68 10.49 -7.13
CA CYS A 177 -10.05 10.06 -7.35
C CYS A 177 -11.06 11.07 -6.80
N ARG A 178 -12.01 11.50 -7.64
CA ARG A 178 -13.08 12.42 -7.24
C ARG A 178 -14.41 11.71 -6.93
N SER A 179 -14.54 10.44 -7.32
CA SER A 179 -15.79 9.69 -7.23
C SER A 179 -15.75 8.66 -6.08
N PRO A 180 -16.53 8.87 -5.00
CA PRO A 180 -16.76 7.87 -3.96
C PRO A 180 -17.20 6.51 -4.52
N GLN A 181 -18.08 6.51 -5.54
CA GLN A 181 -18.60 5.29 -6.16
C GLN A 181 -17.51 4.49 -6.86
N GLN A 182 -16.53 5.17 -7.45
CA GLN A 182 -15.42 4.50 -8.09
C GLN A 182 -14.56 3.75 -7.07
N ILE A 183 -14.24 4.37 -5.93
CA ILE A 183 -13.52 3.72 -4.82
C ILE A 183 -14.31 2.51 -4.31
N LEU A 184 -15.60 2.69 -4.04
CA LEU A 184 -16.50 1.62 -3.59
C LEU A 184 -16.52 0.44 -4.58
N SER A 185 -16.59 0.72 -5.88
CA SER A 185 -16.63 -0.34 -6.91
C SER A 185 -15.33 -1.13 -7.06
N ARG A 186 -14.19 -0.52 -6.69
CA ARG A 186 -12.85 -1.07 -6.96
C ARG A 186 -12.23 -1.74 -5.75
N VAL A 187 -12.33 -1.10 -4.60
CA VAL A 187 -11.70 -1.56 -3.36
C VAL A 187 -12.71 -1.72 -2.23
N HIS A 188 -14.00 -1.47 -2.45
CA HIS A 188 -15.09 -1.65 -1.48
C HIS A 188 -15.08 -0.72 -0.26
N THR A 189 -14.07 0.14 -0.14
CA THR A 189 -14.05 1.24 0.81
C THR A 189 -15.24 2.18 0.60
N GLU A 190 -16.00 2.43 1.66
CA GLU A 190 -17.07 3.42 1.65
C GLU A 190 -16.48 4.81 1.82
N VAL A 191 -16.84 5.74 0.94
CA VAL A 191 -16.44 7.14 1.05
C VAL A 191 -17.69 7.99 1.24
N ILE A 192 -17.74 8.69 2.37
CA ILE A 192 -18.85 9.54 2.77
C ILE A 192 -18.46 10.99 2.46
N PRO A 193 -19.01 11.60 1.39
CA PRO A 193 -18.75 13.00 1.09
C PRO A 193 -19.49 13.89 2.10
N LEU A 194 -18.77 14.86 2.65
CA LEU A 194 -19.28 15.87 3.56
C LEU A 194 -18.85 17.25 3.05
N GLU A 195 -19.75 18.22 3.15
CA GLU A 195 -19.39 19.62 2.95
C GLU A 195 -18.49 20.11 4.10
N ARG A 196 -17.73 21.17 3.83
CA ARG A 196 -16.70 21.70 4.75
C ARG A 196 -17.33 22.27 6.02
N GLU A 197 -18.52 22.81 5.85
CA GLU A 197 -19.39 23.36 6.89
C GLU A 197 -19.75 22.32 7.95
N ALA A 198 -19.77 21.02 7.61
CA ALA A 198 -20.01 19.97 8.60
C ALA A 198 -18.89 19.94 9.65
N LEU A 199 -17.63 20.09 9.24
CA LEU A 199 -16.50 20.21 10.16
C LEU A 199 -16.57 21.53 10.93
N TYR A 200 -16.99 22.62 10.29
CA TYR A 200 -17.04 23.95 10.92
C TYR A 200 -18.09 24.00 12.01
N ALA A 201 -19.26 23.41 11.76
CA ALA A 201 -20.31 23.27 12.75
C ALA A 201 -19.78 22.57 14.01
N VAL A 202 -19.06 21.46 13.86
CA VAL A 202 -18.44 20.76 15.00
C VAL A 202 -17.38 21.64 15.66
N TYR A 203 -16.45 22.22 14.89
CA TYR A 203 -15.40 23.10 15.39
C TYR A 203 -15.91 24.28 16.24
N HIS A 204 -17.04 24.87 15.86
CA HIS A 204 -17.65 25.97 16.61
C HIS A 204 -18.30 25.52 17.93
N THR A 205 -18.61 24.22 18.09
CA THR A 205 -19.07 23.65 19.37
C THR A 205 -17.92 23.26 20.30
N VAL A 206 -16.73 22.97 19.74
CA VAL A 206 -15.53 22.63 20.52
C VAL A 206 -15.03 23.88 21.25
N THR A 207 -15.01 23.82 22.58
CA THR A 207 -14.49 24.89 23.43
C THR A 207 -12.96 24.81 23.56
N ASP A 208 -12.35 25.87 24.08
CA ASP A 208 -10.92 25.88 24.39
C ASP A 208 -10.58 24.82 25.46
N ALA A 209 -11.49 24.56 26.42
CA ALA A 209 -11.30 23.52 27.42
C ALA A 209 -11.26 22.11 26.80
N ASP A 210 -12.12 21.84 25.80
CA ASP A 210 -12.15 20.54 25.11
C ASP A 210 -10.84 20.24 24.36
N ALA A 211 -10.13 21.30 23.92
CA ALA A 211 -8.89 21.19 23.15
C ALA A 211 -7.62 21.35 24.00
N GLN A 212 -7.74 21.64 25.29
CA GLN A 212 -6.61 22.00 26.15
C GLN A 212 -5.63 20.83 26.30
N ASP A 213 -6.11 19.62 26.56
CA ASP A 213 -5.26 18.43 26.71
C ASP A 213 -4.43 18.15 25.45
N GLU A 214 -5.03 18.31 24.27
CA GLU A 214 -4.34 18.14 23.00
C GLU A 214 -3.30 19.26 22.79
N ALA A 215 -3.63 20.51 23.14
CA ALA A 215 -2.70 21.63 23.06
C ALA A 215 -1.51 21.47 24.01
N ASP A 216 -1.76 21.03 25.24
CA ASP A 216 -0.73 20.77 26.25
C ASP A 216 0.21 19.64 25.80
N ARG A 217 -0.34 18.58 25.18
CA ARG A 217 0.47 17.52 24.56
C ARG A 217 1.42 18.07 23.51
N TRP A 218 0.94 18.92 22.60
CA TRP A 218 1.76 19.55 21.57
C TRP A 218 2.81 20.49 22.17
N LEU A 219 2.44 21.33 23.15
CA LEU A 219 3.34 22.27 23.81
C LEU A 219 4.43 21.57 24.63
N ALA A 220 4.10 20.47 25.31
CA ALA A 220 5.05 19.71 26.11
C ALA A 220 6.12 19.02 25.24
N GLN A 221 5.77 18.63 24.01
CA GLN A 221 6.66 17.90 23.10
C GLN A 221 7.36 18.82 22.08
N ALA A 222 6.92 20.06 21.91
CA ALA A 222 7.48 21.05 21.00
C ALA A 222 8.56 21.92 21.68
N PRO A 223 9.87 21.58 21.60
CA PRO A 223 10.94 22.40 22.17
C PRO A 223 11.04 23.81 21.58
N ARG A 224 10.38 24.10 20.45
CA ARG A 224 10.48 25.38 19.76
C ARG A 224 9.17 25.79 19.08
N LEU A 225 8.76 27.02 19.37
CA LEU A 225 7.67 27.72 18.67
C LEU A 225 8.29 28.81 17.77
N ILE A 226 7.98 28.77 16.47
CA ILE A 226 8.51 29.72 15.48
C ILE A 226 7.36 30.53 14.90
N SER A 227 7.28 31.80 15.29
CA SER A 227 6.26 32.74 14.81
C SER A 227 4.81 32.30 15.07
N VAL A 228 4.60 31.43 16.07
CA VAL A 228 3.30 30.97 16.59
C VAL A 228 3.25 31.17 18.11
N GLN A 229 2.05 31.32 18.65
CA GLN A 229 1.79 31.47 20.08
C GLN A 229 0.90 30.31 20.59
N PRO A 230 0.84 30.06 21.91
CA PRO A 230 -0.01 29.01 22.49
C PRO A 230 -1.48 29.07 22.05
N SER A 231 -2.04 30.28 21.86
CA SER A 231 -3.41 30.45 21.36
C SER A 231 -3.61 29.96 19.92
N ASP A 232 -2.61 30.09 19.05
CA ASP A 232 -2.66 29.54 17.69
C ASP A 232 -2.71 28.00 17.73
N ILE A 233 -1.95 27.41 18.66
CA ILE A 233 -1.88 25.95 18.85
C ILE A 233 -3.22 25.45 19.37
N LEU A 234 -3.77 26.09 20.40
CA LEU A 234 -5.08 25.76 20.94
C LEU A 234 -6.18 25.79 19.86
N LYS A 235 -6.16 26.83 19.01
CA LYS A 235 -7.08 26.97 17.87
C LYS A 235 -6.93 25.84 16.85
N ALA A 236 -5.71 25.43 16.53
CA ALA A 236 -5.45 24.27 15.67
C ALA A 236 -5.87 22.94 16.35
N CYS A 237 -5.68 22.79 17.65
CA CYS A 237 -6.10 21.62 18.42
C CYS A 237 -7.63 21.47 18.49
N ARG A 238 -8.39 22.57 18.44
CA ARG A 238 -9.85 22.51 18.27
C ARG A 238 -10.26 21.85 16.96
N VAL A 239 -9.48 22.03 15.88
CA VAL A 239 -9.69 21.30 14.61
C VAL A 239 -9.43 19.81 14.81
N THR A 240 -8.37 19.44 15.54
CA THR A 240 -8.08 18.02 15.88
C THR A 240 -9.26 17.37 16.62
N VAL A 241 -9.79 18.04 17.64
CA VAL A 241 -10.95 17.53 18.40
C VAL A 241 -12.18 17.42 17.51
N ALA A 242 -12.47 18.44 16.70
CA ALA A 242 -13.61 18.43 15.78
C ALA A 242 -13.53 17.29 14.75
N MET A 243 -12.36 17.06 14.17
CA MET A 243 -12.14 15.93 13.24
C MET A 243 -12.34 14.58 13.93
N ARG A 244 -11.84 14.40 15.16
CA ARG A 244 -12.04 13.16 15.92
C ARG A 244 -13.51 12.92 16.25
N GLN A 245 -14.25 13.96 16.67
CA GLN A 245 -15.70 13.87 16.91
C GLN A 245 -16.45 13.51 15.62
N LEU A 246 -16.07 14.11 14.49
CA LEU A 246 -16.70 13.85 13.20
C LEU A 246 -16.46 12.40 12.74
N LEU A 247 -15.22 11.90 12.84
CA LEU A 247 -14.89 10.49 12.59
C LEU A 247 -15.72 9.54 13.46
N ALA A 248 -15.80 9.82 14.76
CA ALA A 248 -16.57 8.99 15.70
C ALA A 248 -18.07 8.98 15.36
N SER A 249 -18.66 10.14 15.06
CA SER A 249 -20.09 10.24 14.71
C SER A 249 -20.48 9.50 13.43
N HIS A 250 -19.53 9.25 12.54
CA HIS A 250 -19.73 8.53 11.28
C HIS A 250 -19.17 7.11 11.29
N GLU A 251 -18.60 6.66 12.42
CA GLU A 251 -17.89 5.38 12.53
C GLU A 251 -16.86 5.24 11.39
N ALA A 252 -16.08 6.29 11.16
CA ALA A 252 -15.13 6.37 10.06
C ALA A 252 -13.69 6.09 10.53
N ASP A 253 -12.95 5.35 9.72
CA ASP A 253 -11.56 4.95 9.96
C ASP A 253 -10.54 5.98 9.45
N GLY A 254 -11.01 7.07 8.84
CA GLY A 254 -10.15 8.13 8.37
C GLY A 254 -10.86 9.18 7.55
N LEU A 255 -10.11 10.21 7.16
CA LEU A 255 -10.63 11.29 6.35
C LEU A 255 -9.61 11.82 5.34
N SER A 256 -10.12 12.52 4.34
CA SER A 256 -9.36 13.41 3.48
C SER A 256 -9.97 14.82 3.54
N MET A 257 -9.15 15.83 3.81
CA MET A 257 -9.61 17.19 4.09
C MET A 257 -9.16 18.17 2.99
N ALA A 258 -10.12 18.83 2.32
CA ALA A 258 -9.86 19.99 1.47
C ALA A 258 -9.47 21.22 2.33
N CYS A 259 -8.19 21.30 2.68
CA CYS A 259 -7.71 22.10 3.78
C CYS A 259 -7.50 23.58 3.44
N PHE A 260 -7.32 23.98 2.17
CA PHE A 260 -6.84 25.34 1.87
C PHE A 260 -7.85 26.42 2.18
N SER A 261 -9.11 26.24 1.79
CA SER A 261 -10.13 27.25 2.09
C SER A 261 -10.39 27.42 3.60
N MET A 262 -10.04 26.41 4.42
CA MET A 262 -10.22 26.47 5.89
C MET A 262 -9.24 27.45 6.52
N ILE A 263 -8.09 27.65 5.88
CA ILE A 263 -7.09 28.64 6.28
C ILE A 263 -7.67 30.05 6.23
N GLY A 264 -8.57 30.32 5.28
CA GLY A 264 -9.32 31.58 5.21
C GLY A 264 -10.43 31.64 6.25
N ASP A 265 -11.27 30.61 6.26
CA ASP A 265 -12.55 30.59 7.01
C ASP A 265 -12.35 30.56 8.52
N LEU A 266 -11.41 29.73 8.99
CA LEU A 266 -11.14 29.54 10.41
C LEU A 266 -9.86 30.24 10.86
N ASP A 267 -9.04 30.78 9.97
CA ASP A 267 -7.72 31.35 10.28
C ASP A 267 -6.84 30.37 11.11
N THR A 268 -6.88 29.10 10.71
CA THR A 268 -6.03 28.02 11.20
C THR A 268 -5.91 26.92 10.14
N THR A 269 -5.06 25.91 10.36
CA THR A 269 -4.86 24.81 9.41
C THR A 269 -5.25 23.46 10.02
N SER A 270 -5.37 22.43 9.19
CA SER A 270 -5.59 21.05 9.65
C SER A 270 -4.27 20.31 9.90
N CYS A 271 -3.12 20.97 9.81
CA CYS A 271 -1.82 20.30 9.79
C CYS A 271 -1.55 19.48 11.06
N LEU A 272 -1.82 20.05 12.24
CA LEU A 272 -1.69 19.31 13.51
C LEU A 272 -2.74 18.21 13.63
N ALA A 273 -3.96 18.45 13.15
CA ALA A 273 -5.02 17.44 13.16
C ALA A 273 -4.65 16.22 12.31
N LEU A 274 -4.19 16.43 11.07
CA LEU A 274 -3.77 15.34 10.18
C LEU A 274 -2.53 14.60 10.71
N SER A 275 -1.56 15.32 11.30
CA SER A 275 -0.43 14.70 12.01
C SER A 275 -0.93 13.80 13.14
N ALA A 276 -1.80 14.32 14.01
CA ALA A 276 -2.29 13.60 15.19
C ALA A 276 -3.20 12.41 14.82
N LEU A 277 -3.93 12.47 13.70
CA LEU A 277 -4.67 11.33 13.17
C LEU A 277 -3.72 10.26 12.65
N ASN A 278 -2.65 10.63 11.94
CA ASN A 278 -1.70 9.65 11.43
C ASN A 278 -0.82 9.03 12.54
N ASP A 279 -0.63 9.71 13.67
CA ASP A 279 -0.08 9.16 14.94
C ASP A 279 -1.06 8.25 15.72
N SER A 280 -2.33 8.19 15.33
CA SER A 280 -3.36 7.44 16.08
C SER A 280 -3.46 5.98 15.66
N ALA A 281 -3.72 5.07 16.58
CA ALA A 281 -4.05 3.66 16.28
C ALA A 281 -5.39 3.47 15.55
N ASN A 282 -6.23 4.50 15.47
CA ASN A 282 -7.65 4.33 15.12
C ASN A 282 -8.05 5.01 13.81
N ALA A 283 -7.21 5.89 13.25
CA ALA A 283 -7.59 6.67 12.08
C ALA A 283 -6.39 7.05 11.19
N ILE A 284 -6.70 7.55 10.00
CA ILE A 284 -5.77 8.27 9.12
C ILE A 284 -6.34 9.63 8.70
N GLY A 285 -5.46 10.53 8.24
CA GLY A 285 -5.83 11.83 7.70
C GLY A 285 -4.98 12.20 6.47
N ALA A 286 -5.63 12.43 5.34
CA ALA A 286 -4.99 12.96 4.13
C ALA A 286 -5.27 14.46 3.92
N CYS A 287 -4.32 15.13 3.27
CA CYS A 287 -4.38 16.55 2.96
C CYS A 287 -5.05 16.81 1.61
N GLU A 288 -5.48 18.05 1.39
CA GLU A 288 -5.97 18.59 0.11
C GLU A 288 -7.16 17.84 -0.51
N GLY A 289 -7.87 17.02 0.27
CA GLY A 289 -8.97 16.17 -0.19
C GLY A 289 -8.49 15.02 -1.09
N ASP A 290 -7.20 14.67 -1.09
CA ASP A 290 -6.65 13.57 -1.87
C ASP A 290 -7.11 12.22 -1.32
N LEU A 291 -8.04 11.56 -2.02
CA LEU A 291 -8.58 10.25 -1.62
C LEU A 291 -7.61 9.11 -1.89
N ASP A 292 -6.83 9.18 -2.96
CA ASP A 292 -5.84 8.15 -3.28
C ASP A 292 -4.73 8.11 -2.23
N ALA A 293 -4.29 9.28 -1.76
CA ALA A 293 -3.34 9.36 -0.66
C ALA A 293 -3.96 8.83 0.64
N ALA A 294 -5.25 9.09 0.90
CA ALA A 294 -5.96 8.53 2.06
C ALA A 294 -5.99 6.99 2.02
N LEU A 295 -6.34 6.41 0.86
CA LEU A 295 -6.30 4.95 0.64
C LEU A 295 -4.89 4.40 0.83
N THR A 296 -3.87 5.11 0.34
CA THR A 296 -2.47 4.69 0.47
C THR A 296 -2.01 4.71 1.93
N LEU A 297 -2.28 5.80 2.67
CA LEU A 297 -2.01 5.91 4.11
C LEU A 297 -2.68 4.75 4.86
N PHE A 298 -3.96 4.50 4.57
CA PHE A 298 -4.73 3.44 5.21
C PHE A 298 -4.17 2.04 4.92
N LEU A 299 -3.82 1.77 3.67
CA LEU A 299 -3.25 0.49 3.26
C LEU A 299 -1.90 0.21 3.94
N LEU A 300 -0.96 1.16 3.89
CA LEU A 300 0.36 0.96 4.50
C LEU A 300 0.27 0.76 6.01
N LYS A 301 -0.59 1.54 6.68
CA LYS A 301 -0.86 1.37 8.11
C LYS A 301 -1.53 0.03 8.41
N SER A 302 -2.42 -0.43 7.54
CA SER A 302 -3.07 -1.75 7.64
C SER A 302 -2.09 -2.91 7.45
N LEU A 303 -1.03 -2.71 6.66
CA LEU A 303 0.09 -3.64 6.47
C LEU A 303 1.09 -3.64 7.65
N GLY A 304 0.85 -2.81 8.67
CA GLY A 304 1.66 -2.76 9.88
C GLY A 304 2.75 -1.69 9.90
N ALA A 305 2.76 -0.75 8.94
CA ALA A 305 3.66 0.40 8.99
C ALA A 305 3.51 1.15 10.32
N ASP A 306 4.64 1.46 10.94
CA ASP A 306 4.71 2.20 12.22
C ASP A 306 4.59 3.72 12.03
N PHE A 307 4.75 4.19 10.79
CA PHE A 307 4.73 5.58 10.39
C PHE A 307 4.23 5.66 8.95
N VAL A 308 3.32 6.60 8.68
CA VAL A 308 2.83 6.90 7.33
C VAL A 308 2.69 8.41 7.16
N TRP A 309 3.25 8.97 6.09
CA TRP A 309 3.28 10.41 5.86
C TRP A 309 3.11 10.77 4.39
N ILE A 310 2.11 11.60 4.09
CA ILE A 310 1.91 12.19 2.78
C ILE A 310 2.97 13.26 2.49
N ALA A 311 3.63 13.17 1.33
CA ALA A 311 4.67 14.10 0.94
C ALA A 311 4.78 14.34 -0.56
N ASN A 312 5.22 15.55 -0.92
CA ASN A 312 5.50 15.91 -2.30
C ASN A 312 6.96 15.56 -2.65
N PRO A 313 7.21 14.85 -3.76
CA PRO A 313 8.55 14.51 -4.20
C PRO A 313 9.17 15.66 -5.01
N ILE A 314 10.44 15.91 -4.75
CA ILE A 314 11.36 16.69 -5.57
C ILE A 314 12.39 15.70 -6.09
N VAL A 315 12.28 15.33 -7.36
CA VAL A 315 13.11 14.28 -7.97
C VAL A 315 14.40 14.86 -8.51
N HIS A 316 15.53 14.29 -8.11
CA HIS A 316 16.86 14.67 -8.57
C HIS A 316 17.43 13.64 -9.53
N ALA A 317 18.33 14.06 -10.43
CA ALA A 317 18.97 13.17 -11.40
C ALA A 317 19.90 12.12 -10.76
N ASN A 318 20.32 12.30 -9.51
CA ASN A 318 21.27 11.44 -8.80
C ASN A 318 20.60 10.35 -7.95
N ASN A 319 19.47 9.79 -8.41
CA ASN A 319 18.72 8.74 -7.71
C ASN A 319 18.24 9.14 -6.30
N ALA A 320 18.00 10.43 -6.09
CA ALA A 320 17.48 10.98 -4.85
C ALA A 320 16.11 11.64 -5.08
N VAL A 321 15.23 11.49 -4.09
CA VAL A 321 13.93 12.15 -4.03
C VAL A 321 13.82 12.86 -2.69
N ASP A 322 13.73 14.19 -2.70
CA ASP A 322 13.42 14.94 -1.47
C ASP A 322 11.91 14.96 -1.27
N LEU A 323 11.45 14.60 -0.08
CA LEU A 323 10.05 14.57 0.29
C LEU A 323 9.76 15.73 1.21
N VAL A 324 8.70 16.49 0.92
CA VAL A 324 8.34 17.70 1.68
C VAL A 324 6.83 17.79 1.92
N HIS A 325 6.42 18.15 3.14
CA HIS A 325 5.01 18.41 3.50
C HIS A 325 4.86 19.00 4.93
N CYS A 326 3.66 19.46 5.27
CA CYS A 326 3.33 20.11 6.55
C CYS A 326 2.54 19.23 7.55
N THR A 327 2.42 17.92 7.33
CA THR A 327 1.49 17.05 8.12
C THR A 327 2.16 15.80 8.68
N ALA A 328 3.48 15.85 8.89
CA ALA A 328 4.22 14.68 9.34
C ALA A 328 3.79 14.25 10.75
N PRO A 329 3.51 12.95 10.97
CA PRO A 329 3.32 12.39 12.30
C PRO A 329 4.52 12.65 13.22
N THR A 330 4.28 12.68 14.52
CA THR A 330 5.28 12.98 15.56
C THR A 330 5.85 11.75 16.26
N CYS A 331 5.41 10.55 15.91
CA CYS A 331 6.04 9.31 16.35
C CYS A 331 6.32 8.35 15.18
N ALA A 332 7.47 7.68 15.23
CA ALA A 332 7.88 6.65 14.27
C ALA A 332 8.75 5.61 14.98
N CYS A 333 8.77 4.36 14.51
CA CYS A 333 9.63 3.31 15.08
C CYS A 333 9.50 3.16 16.60
N HIS A 334 8.25 3.25 17.09
CA HIS A 334 7.88 3.18 18.50
C HIS A 334 8.53 4.25 19.39
N GLN A 335 8.92 5.39 18.81
CA GLN A 335 9.58 6.49 19.51
C GLN A 335 8.95 7.84 19.13
N ASP A 336 8.92 8.75 20.09
CA ASP A 336 8.55 10.14 19.86
C ASP A 336 9.68 10.85 19.10
N LEU A 337 9.31 11.60 18.06
CA LEU A 337 10.21 12.37 17.24
C LEU A 337 10.31 13.80 17.76
N LYS A 338 11.46 14.42 17.56
CA LYS A 338 11.63 15.85 17.85
C LYS A 338 10.93 16.66 16.77
N PHE A 339 10.27 17.75 17.15
CA PHE A 339 9.67 18.65 16.16
C PHE A 339 9.65 20.10 16.65
N SER A 340 9.41 21.03 15.74
CA SER A 340 9.08 22.43 16.05
C SER A 340 7.68 22.75 15.54
N LEU A 341 7.01 23.74 16.15
CA LEU A 341 5.73 24.25 15.67
C LEU A 341 5.92 25.62 15.03
N MET A 342 5.35 25.80 13.84
CA MET A 342 5.54 27.02 13.07
C MET A 342 4.35 27.34 12.17
N ARG A 343 4.33 28.53 11.57
CA ARG A 343 3.27 28.94 10.63
C ARG A 343 3.28 28.06 9.38
N HIS A 344 2.11 27.81 8.79
CA HIS A 344 1.99 27.11 7.51
C HIS A 344 2.86 27.77 6.43
N HIS A 345 3.55 26.97 5.61
CA HIS A 345 4.57 27.46 4.69
C HIS A 345 3.99 28.40 3.63
N GLU A 346 2.89 28.00 3.01
CA GLU A 346 2.30 28.65 1.85
C GLU A 346 1.48 29.90 2.25
N SER A 347 0.82 29.87 3.40
CA SER A 347 -0.13 30.92 3.81
C SER A 347 0.37 31.81 4.94
N GLY A 348 1.38 31.38 5.70
CA GLY A 348 1.83 32.09 6.91
C GLY A 348 0.81 32.08 8.06
N ARG A 349 -0.26 31.28 7.98
CA ARG A 349 -1.37 31.19 8.97
C ARG A 349 -1.41 29.84 9.66
N GLY A 350 -2.17 29.75 10.76
CA GLY A 350 -2.34 28.51 11.54
C GLY A 350 -1.02 27.94 12.06
N VAL A 351 -0.97 26.63 12.29
CA VAL A 351 0.17 25.92 12.88
C VAL A 351 0.44 24.62 12.14
N SER A 352 1.71 24.36 11.82
CA SER A 352 2.20 23.13 11.21
C SER A 352 3.41 22.60 11.98
N PRO A 353 3.58 21.26 12.07
CA PRO A 353 4.78 20.65 12.61
C PRO A 353 5.91 20.59 11.57
N GLU A 354 7.12 20.90 12.03
CA GLU A 354 8.37 20.55 11.37
C GLU A 354 9.01 19.39 12.14
N VAL A 355 8.80 18.16 11.67
CA VAL A 355 9.26 16.96 12.33
C VAL A 355 10.66 16.59 11.86
N VAL A 356 11.50 16.23 12.82
CA VAL A 356 12.79 15.62 12.58
C VAL A 356 12.59 14.13 12.33
N LEU A 357 12.49 13.75 11.05
CA LEU A 357 12.32 12.35 10.66
C LEU A 357 13.61 11.53 10.88
N PRO A 358 13.48 10.20 11.12
CA PRO A 358 14.63 9.29 11.18
C PRO A 358 15.43 9.27 9.87
N ASP A 359 16.74 9.46 9.97
CA ASP A 359 17.69 9.27 8.87
C ASP A 359 18.43 7.93 9.02
N ALA A 360 19.14 7.52 7.96
CA ALA A 360 19.80 6.22 7.84
C ALA A 360 18.87 5.02 8.07
N GLN A 361 17.57 5.16 7.75
CA GLN A 361 16.58 4.10 7.86
C GLN A 361 16.11 3.64 6.50
N VAL A 362 15.78 2.35 6.38
CA VAL A 362 15.05 1.86 5.20
C VAL A 362 13.62 2.37 5.27
N ALA A 363 13.16 2.97 4.18
CA ALA A 363 11.79 3.44 4.04
C ALA A 363 11.22 3.01 2.69
N SER A 364 9.89 2.97 2.64
CA SER A 364 9.14 2.77 1.41
C SER A 364 8.39 4.05 1.05
N ILE A 365 8.26 4.33 -0.23
CA ILE A 365 7.40 5.39 -0.76
C ILE A 365 6.41 4.76 -1.74
N ALA A 366 5.13 5.00 -1.53
CA ALA A 366 4.07 4.37 -2.32
C ALA A 366 2.93 5.34 -2.65
N ARG A 367 2.17 4.98 -3.71
CA ARG A 367 0.91 5.64 -4.07
C ARG A 367 -0.03 4.67 -4.78
N ILE A 368 -1.31 4.67 -4.40
CA ILE A 368 -2.40 4.07 -5.17
C ILE A 368 -2.85 5.07 -6.26
N SER A 369 -3.14 4.57 -7.45
CA SER A 369 -3.64 5.38 -8.59
C SER A 369 -5.08 5.86 -8.41
N VAL A 370 -5.48 6.87 -9.22
CA VAL A 370 -6.82 7.50 -9.30
C VAL A 370 -7.97 6.50 -9.44
N ASN A 371 -7.71 5.30 -9.96
CA ASN A 371 -8.73 4.28 -10.18
C ASN A 371 -8.58 3.06 -9.27
N ALA A 372 -7.65 3.11 -8.30
CA ALA A 372 -7.25 1.99 -7.45
C ALA A 372 -6.92 0.71 -8.23
N GLN A 373 -6.39 0.84 -9.46
CA GLN A 373 -6.01 -0.30 -10.32
C GLN A 373 -4.54 -0.63 -10.20
N GLU A 374 -3.72 0.39 -9.98
CA GLU A 374 -2.28 0.29 -9.87
C GLU A 374 -1.81 0.92 -8.56
N MET A 375 -0.70 0.42 -8.05
CA MET A 375 0.03 0.97 -6.93
C MET A 375 1.51 0.98 -7.27
N THR A 376 2.21 2.07 -6.95
CA THR A 376 3.66 2.11 -6.96
C THR A 376 4.22 1.90 -5.57
N CYS A 377 5.39 1.29 -5.51
CA CYS A 377 6.19 1.20 -4.30
C CYS A 377 7.67 1.25 -4.69
N HIS A 378 8.41 2.16 -4.07
CA HIS A 378 9.86 2.23 -4.17
C HIS A 378 10.44 2.15 -2.78
N THR A 379 11.61 1.52 -2.65
CA THR A 379 12.32 1.39 -1.39
C THR A 379 13.64 2.14 -1.47
N GLY A 380 14.11 2.63 -0.33
CA GLY A 380 15.33 3.41 -0.26
C GLY A 380 15.80 3.61 1.16
N TRP A 381 16.90 4.31 1.32
CA TRP A 381 17.40 4.74 2.63
C TRP A 381 17.24 6.25 2.79
N THR A 382 16.91 6.68 4.01
CA THR A 382 16.64 8.08 4.30
C THR A 382 17.90 8.85 4.67
N GLU A 383 18.01 10.10 4.23
CA GLU A 383 19.09 11.01 4.58
C GLU A 383 18.51 12.35 4.98
N ARG A 384 19.07 12.95 6.02
CA ARG A 384 18.76 14.33 6.37
C ARG A 384 19.54 15.29 5.49
N GLN A 385 18.82 16.14 4.79
CA GLN A 385 19.38 17.19 3.94
C GLN A 385 19.27 18.57 4.59
N ARG A 386 20.02 19.52 4.02
CA ARG A 386 19.86 20.94 4.34
C ARG A 386 18.44 21.37 3.96
N LYS A 387 17.78 22.11 4.87
CA LYS A 387 16.45 22.68 4.67
C LYS A 387 16.35 23.40 3.32
N LEU A 388 15.44 22.93 2.47
CA LEU A 388 15.06 23.57 1.22
C LEU A 388 14.01 24.66 1.49
N PRO A 389 13.93 25.70 0.62
CA PRO A 389 12.85 26.69 0.67
C PRO A 389 11.53 26.11 0.15
N ALA A 390 11.08 25.04 0.81
CA ALA A 390 9.87 24.28 0.55
C ALA A 390 9.15 24.02 1.89
N CYS A 391 8.10 23.21 1.85
CA CYS A 391 7.27 22.88 3.01
C CYS A 391 8.06 22.26 4.19
N HIS A 392 7.45 22.18 5.37
CA HIS A 392 8.19 22.12 6.63
C HIS A 392 8.95 20.83 6.92
N THR A 393 8.26 19.71 7.04
CA THR A 393 8.95 18.44 7.28
C THR A 393 9.60 17.98 5.98
N GLN A 394 10.89 17.63 6.03
CA GLN A 394 11.66 17.23 4.85
C GLN A 394 12.57 16.05 5.15
N ILE A 395 12.70 15.12 4.20
CA ILE A 395 13.69 14.02 4.23
C ILE A 395 14.05 13.61 2.79
N ARG A 396 15.28 13.20 2.55
CA ARG A 396 15.72 12.64 1.27
C ARG A 396 15.57 11.14 1.32
N LEU A 397 15.02 10.56 0.26
CA LEU A 397 15.03 9.13 0.01
C LEU A 397 15.96 8.84 -1.17
N HIS A 398 16.95 7.98 -0.94
CA HIS A 398 17.79 7.45 -2.01
C HIS A 398 17.15 6.20 -2.57
N VAL A 399 16.65 6.29 -3.80
CA VAL A 399 15.95 5.21 -4.51
C VAL A 399 16.91 4.50 -5.46
N ALA A 400 16.51 3.33 -5.97
CA ALA A 400 17.33 2.61 -6.95
C ALA A 400 17.51 3.38 -8.27
N SER A 401 16.46 4.07 -8.73
CA SER A 401 16.47 4.87 -9.96
C SER A 401 15.44 6.00 -9.89
N SER A 402 15.89 7.25 -10.00
CA SER A 402 14.98 8.40 -10.12
C SER A 402 14.16 8.37 -11.41
N GLN A 403 14.72 7.80 -12.49
CA GLN A 403 13.99 7.66 -13.75
C GLN A 403 12.84 6.66 -13.60
N ALA A 404 13.09 5.50 -12.98
CA ALA A 404 12.04 4.52 -12.74
C ALA A 404 10.95 5.06 -11.79
N PHE A 405 11.34 5.89 -10.81
CA PHE A 405 10.39 6.62 -9.97
C PHE A 405 9.49 7.54 -10.79
N LEU A 406 10.04 8.32 -11.72
CA LEU A 406 9.27 9.20 -12.62
C LEU A 406 8.39 8.42 -13.59
N ASP A 407 8.93 7.36 -14.20
CA ASP A 407 8.21 6.55 -15.19
C ASP A 407 6.99 5.84 -14.61
N THR A 408 6.97 5.66 -13.28
CA THR A 408 5.88 5.03 -12.55
C THR A 408 5.03 6.05 -11.77
N LEU A 409 5.35 7.34 -11.78
CA LEU A 409 4.73 8.32 -10.90
C LEU A 409 3.21 8.47 -11.15
N LEU A 410 2.40 8.05 -10.16
CA LEU A 410 0.92 8.07 -10.25
C LEU A 410 0.27 9.39 -9.80
N GLY A 411 1.05 10.33 -9.25
CA GLY A 411 0.56 11.60 -8.71
C GLY A 411 1.57 12.28 -7.80
N THR A 412 1.34 13.55 -7.47
CA THR A 412 2.31 14.33 -6.68
C THR A 412 2.38 13.83 -5.24
N HIS A 413 1.26 13.65 -4.53
CA HIS A 413 1.36 13.17 -3.16
C HIS A 413 1.80 11.71 -3.12
N GLN A 414 2.95 11.44 -2.53
CA GLN A 414 3.40 10.09 -2.24
C GLN A 414 3.24 9.83 -0.74
N VAL A 415 3.24 8.57 -0.32
CA VAL A 415 3.22 8.22 1.11
C VAL A 415 4.52 7.53 1.48
N LEU A 416 5.30 8.18 2.35
CA LEU A 416 6.47 7.59 2.99
C LEU A 416 6.04 6.73 4.18
N SER A 417 6.62 5.54 4.33
CA SER A 417 6.43 4.69 5.49
C SER A 417 7.73 4.07 6.01
N TYR A 418 7.81 3.92 7.34
CA TYR A 418 8.80 3.07 8.01
C TYR A 418 8.14 1.76 8.50
N GLY A 419 8.94 0.82 9.01
CA GLY A 419 8.44 -0.35 9.75
C GLY A 419 7.85 -1.50 8.93
N LEU A 420 7.77 -1.39 7.59
CA LEU A 420 7.35 -2.51 6.74
C LEU A 420 8.52 -3.48 6.51
N THR A 421 8.51 -4.62 7.20
CA THR A 421 9.48 -5.71 6.99
C THR A 421 9.15 -6.45 5.70
N GLY A 422 10.09 -6.52 4.75
CA GLY A 422 9.91 -7.27 3.49
C GLY A 422 10.56 -6.59 2.26
N ALA A 423 10.84 -5.29 2.34
CA ALA A 423 11.72 -4.63 1.38
C ALA A 423 13.16 -5.09 1.61
N ALA A 424 13.77 -5.78 0.64
CA ALA A 424 15.19 -6.10 0.68
C ALA A 424 15.98 -4.82 1.02
N SER A 425 16.69 -4.82 2.15
CA SER A 425 17.48 -3.68 2.59
C SER A 425 18.49 -3.33 1.49
N PRO A 426 18.38 -2.17 0.81
CA PRO A 426 19.50 -1.71 0.00
C PRO A 426 20.65 -1.44 0.96
N THR A 427 21.73 -2.19 0.83
CA THR A 427 22.96 -1.91 1.60
C THR A 427 23.45 -0.51 1.23
N PRO A 428 23.79 0.33 2.22
CA PRO A 428 24.36 1.64 1.93
C PRO A 428 25.64 1.44 1.10
N PRO A 429 25.91 2.26 0.07
CA PRO A 429 27.18 2.21 -0.62
C PRO A 429 28.28 2.50 0.40
N VAL A 430 29.15 1.51 0.62
CA VAL A 430 30.35 1.68 1.42
C VAL A 430 31.15 2.81 0.77
N SER A 431 31.29 3.95 1.46
CA SER A 431 32.15 5.01 0.97
C SER A 431 33.57 4.46 0.89
N SER A 432 34.06 4.18 -0.31
CA SER A 432 35.48 3.96 -0.52
C SER A 432 36.19 5.28 -0.23
N ALA A 433 36.66 5.45 1.00
CA ALA A 433 37.54 6.54 1.36
C ALA A 433 38.84 6.38 0.55
N SER A 434 38.90 7.07 -0.60
CA SER A 434 40.16 7.24 -1.31
C SER A 434 41.06 8.12 -0.46
N ASN A 435 42.05 7.49 0.15
CA ASN A 435 43.18 8.13 0.79
C ASN A 435 43.88 9.01 -0.26
N THR A 436 43.56 10.30 -0.30
CA THR A 436 44.35 11.31 -1.01
C THR A 436 44.68 12.42 -0.02
N ALA A 437 45.98 12.59 0.16
CA ALA A 437 46.58 13.49 1.11
C ALA A 437 46.14 14.94 0.89
N ARG A 438 45.72 15.60 1.97
CA ARG A 438 45.54 17.06 2.04
C ARG A 438 46.88 17.79 1.84
N PRO A 439 46.94 18.84 1.00
CA PRO A 439 47.86 19.94 1.24
C PRO A 439 47.22 20.98 2.20
N LYS A 440 48.04 21.54 3.08
CA LYS A 440 47.69 22.56 4.07
C LYS A 440 47.18 23.87 3.41
N PRO A 441 46.29 24.64 4.07
CA PRO A 441 45.91 25.96 3.60
C PRO A 441 46.90 27.02 4.12
N THR A 442 47.37 27.89 3.23
CA THR A 442 47.98 29.17 3.61
C THR A 442 46.95 30.27 3.50
N CYS A 443 46.86 31.05 4.58
CA CYS A 443 45.98 32.19 4.76
C CYS A 443 46.67 33.46 4.24
N ARG A 444 45.96 34.35 3.53
CA ARG A 444 46.22 35.80 3.50
C ARG A 444 45.00 36.58 2.97
N SER A 445 44.66 37.62 3.73
CA SER A 445 43.68 38.70 3.54
C SER A 445 44.15 39.70 2.44
N SER A 446 43.42 40.64 1.81
CA SER A 446 42.33 41.59 2.17
C SER A 446 41.74 42.22 0.83
N PRO A 447 41.06 43.40 0.73
CA PRO A 447 39.65 43.51 0.28
C PRO A 447 39.27 44.42 -0.94
N ARG A 448 38.09 44.15 -1.58
CA ARG A 448 37.05 45.02 -2.28
C ARG A 448 37.42 46.03 -3.41
N PRO A 449 36.46 46.64 -4.18
CA PRO A 449 35.34 46.18 -5.06
C PRO A 449 35.36 46.94 -6.44
N PRO A 450 34.23 47.33 -7.10
CA PRO A 450 33.12 46.59 -7.75
C PRO A 450 33.05 46.81 -9.30
N ARG A 451 32.33 45.99 -10.07
CA ARG A 451 31.70 46.42 -11.37
C ARG A 451 30.42 45.65 -11.72
N ASN A 452 29.37 46.40 -12.01
CA ASN A 452 28.16 46.03 -12.77
C ASN A 452 28.51 46.04 -14.28
N PRO A 453 27.81 45.31 -15.18
CA PRO A 453 26.63 45.91 -15.83
C PRO A 453 25.50 44.97 -16.32
N SER A 454 24.31 45.59 -16.40
CA SER A 454 23.18 45.47 -17.36
C SER A 454 22.77 44.15 -18.06
N LEU A 455 21.47 43.84 -17.86
CA LEU A 455 20.40 43.61 -18.86
C LEU A 455 20.76 42.91 -20.19
N ALA A 456 20.18 41.73 -20.40
CA ALA A 456 19.92 41.15 -21.72
C ALA A 456 18.54 40.45 -21.74
N ASN A 457 17.77 40.75 -22.79
CA ASN A 457 16.43 40.23 -23.11
C ASN A 457 16.47 38.75 -23.58
N PRO A 458 15.32 38.03 -23.56
CA PRO A 458 15.28 36.57 -23.71
C PRO A 458 15.34 36.10 -25.17
N PRO A 459 15.76 34.84 -25.43
CA PRO A 459 15.74 34.28 -26.77
C PRO A 459 14.34 33.79 -27.19
N THR A 460 14.06 34.01 -28.47
CA THR A 460 12.87 33.63 -29.24
C THR A 460 12.67 32.11 -29.36
N LYS A 461 11.40 31.68 -29.27
CA LYS A 461 10.91 30.31 -29.53
C LYS A 461 11.19 29.85 -30.97
N PRO A 462 11.50 28.56 -31.21
CA PRO A 462 11.24 27.92 -32.50
C PRO A 462 9.83 27.32 -32.56
N ALA A 463 9.27 27.30 -33.77
CA ALA A 463 7.93 26.81 -34.13
C ALA A 463 7.79 25.27 -33.97
N PRO A 464 6.56 24.73 -33.79
CA PRO A 464 6.35 23.31 -33.56
C PRO A 464 6.44 22.50 -34.86
N ALA A 465 7.15 21.37 -34.79
CA ALA A 465 7.10 20.33 -35.81
C ALA A 465 5.85 19.46 -35.60
N THR A 466 5.13 19.18 -36.68
CA THR A 466 3.99 18.26 -36.78
C THR A 466 4.42 16.81 -36.54
N PRO A 467 3.71 16.02 -35.71
CA PRO A 467 3.95 14.58 -35.61
C PRO A 467 3.06 13.81 -36.62
N GLU A 468 3.70 12.90 -37.38
CA GLU A 468 3.02 11.84 -38.13
C GLU A 468 2.50 10.72 -37.19
N PRO A 469 1.43 9.98 -37.57
CA PRO A 469 0.74 9.07 -36.67
C PRO A 469 1.46 7.72 -36.55
N LEU A 470 1.74 7.29 -35.31
CA LEU A 470 2.19 5.94 -35.01
C LEU A 470 1.00 5.00 -34.83
N THR A 471 1.05 3.93 -35.61
CA THR A 471 0.15 2.78 -35.66
C THR A 471 0.11 1.96 -34.37
N ASP A 472 -1.09 1.45 -34.14
CA ASP A 472 -1.60 0.49 -33.16
C ASP A 472 -0.66 -0.70 -32.86
N LEU A 473 -0.35 -0.93 -31.57
CA LEU A 473 0.24 -2.17 -31.06
C LEU A 473 -0.39 -2.52 -29.70
N GLN A 474 -1.46 -3.31 -29.78
CA GLN A 474 -1.95 -4.14 -28.69
C GLN A 474 -0.98 -5.31 -28.44
N SER A 475 -0.97 -5.77 -27.18
CA SER A 475 -0.27 -6.93 -26.61
C SER A 475 1.15 -6.66 -26.07
N ILE A 476 1.32 -6.90 -24.77
CA ILE A 476 2.38 -7.68 -24.08
C ILE A 476 2.37 -7.28 -22.60
N TYR A 477 1.74 -8.08 -21.74
CA TYR A 477 2.13 -8.24 -20.34
C TYR A 477 1.76 -9.64 -19.87
N ALA A 478 2.77 -10.50 -19.77
CA ALA A 478 2.74 -11.72 -18.98
C ALA A 478 4.15 -11.98 -18.43
N THR A 479 4.22 -12.05 -17.09
CA THR A 479 5.23 -12.73 -16.26
C THR A 479 6.66 -12.18 -16.22
N GLY A 480 7.10 -11.82 -15.01
CA GLY A 480 8.52 -11.75 -14.65
C GLY A 480 9.07 -13.12 -14.27
N ILE A 481 10.37 -13.34 -14.51
CA ILE A 481 11.42 -13.66 -13.52
C ILE A 481 12.71 -14.09 -14.26
N SER A 482 13.81 -13.59 -13.71
CA SER A 482 15.21 -14.05 -13.81
C SER A 482 15.99 -13.81 -15.12
N ASP A 483 16.91 -12.87 -14.98
CA ASP A 483 18.18 -12.75 -15.68
C ASP A 483 18.93 -14.09 -15.78
N ARG A 484 19.33 -14.45 -17.01
CA ARG A 484 20.66 -15.02 -17.30
C ARG A 484 20.98 -14.97 -18.80
N SER A 485 21.84 -14.01 -19.13
CA SER A 485 22.84 -13.98 -20.21
C SER A 485 22.98 -15.20 -21.15
N ARG A 486 22.84 -14.95 -22.48
CA ARG A 486 23.79 -15.27 -23.58
C ARG A 486 23.08 -15.13 -24.94
N LEU A 487 23.33 -14.02 -25.63
CA LEU A 487 22.96 -13.81 -27.03
C LEU A 487 24.13 -14.23 -27.93
N LEU A 488 23.92 -15.24 -28.78
CA LEU A 488 24.55 -15.36 -30.10
C LEU A 488 23.52 -15.97 -31.08
N PRO A 489 23.45 -15.51 -32.34
CA PRO A 489 22.33 -15.78 -33.24
C PRO A 489 22.54 -17.03 -34.10
N ARG A 490 21.47 -17.79 -34.37
CA ARG A 490 21.40 -18.76 -35.47
C ARG A 490 20.09 -18.64 -36.24
N THR A 491 20.23 -18.06 -37.43
CA THR A 491 19.57 -18.32 -38.72
C THR A 491 18.33 -19.22 -38.79
N LEU A 492 17.28 -18.61 -39.37
CA LEU A 492 16.12 -19.16 -40.09
C LEU A 492 16.34 -20.49 -40.83
N VAL A 493 15.40 -21.44 -40.64
CA VAL A 493 14.93 -22.35 -41.69
C VAL A 493 13.43 -22.59 -41.51
N ASP A 494 12.68 -22.18 -42.52
CA ASP A 494 11.24 -22.35 -42.74
C ASP A 494 10.93 -23.76 -43.26
N ARG A 495 9.88 -24.42 -42.74
CA ARG A 495 9.27 -25.63 -43.34
C ARG A 495 7.78 -25.75 -42.96
N THR A 496 6.93 -25.46 -43.95
CA THR A 496 5.52 -25.86 -44.06
C THR A 496 5.35 -27.39 -44.21
N PRO A 497 4.25 -28.01 -43.73
CA PRO A 497 3.88 -29.38 -44.09
C PRO A 497 2.84 -29.43 -45.24
N PRO A 498 2.81 -30.51 -46.05
CA PRO A 498 1.94 -30.61 -47.22
C PRO A 498 0.62 -31.36 -46.96
N ASP A 499 -0.38 -30.98 -47.76
CA ASP A 499 -1.69 -31.60 -47.95
C ASP A 499 -1.65 -33.09 -48.32
N ARG A 500 -2.70 -33.81 -47.92
CA ARG A 500 -3.09 -35.11 -48.49
C ARG A 500 -4.51 -35.06 -49.04
N LEU A 501 -4.62 -35.22 -50.36
CA LEU A 501 -5.81 -35.56 -51.13
C LEU A 501 -6.02 -37.08 -51.18
N ALA A 502 -7.28 -37.54 -51.13
CA ALA A 502 -7.83 -38.71 -51.85
C ALA A 502 -9.39 -38.73 -51.74
N PRO A 503 -10.16 -39.51 -52.54
CA PRO A 503 -11.00 -38.95 -53.60
C PRO A 503 -12.49 -39.39 -53.63
N ASP A 504 -13.28 -38.60 -54.36
CA ASP A 504 -14.43 -38.88 -55.25
C ASP A 504 -15.27 -40.19 -55.13
N ALA A 505 -16.60 -40.07 -54.94
CA ALA A 505 -17.59 -40.04 -56.05
C ALA A 505 -19.01 -40.57 -55.68
N ARG A 506 -20.01 -39.91 -56.29
CA ARG A 506 -21.35 -40.38 -56.76
C ARG A 506 -22.64 -40.02 -55.99
N SER A 507 -23.27 -38.96 -56.52
CA SER A 507 -24.62 -38.89 -57.12
C SER A 507 -25.89 -39.19 -56.32
N GLY A 508 -26.83 -38.24 -56.35
CA GLY A 508 -28.27 -38.52 -56.23
C GLY A 508 -29.13 -37.31 -55.87
N LEU A 509 -29.61 -36.57 -56.88
CA LEU A 509 -30.69 -35.59 -56.76
C LEU A 509 -31.96 -36.22 -56.17
N GLN A 510 -32.74 -35.47 -55.37
CA GLN A 510 -34.15 -35.16 -55.65
C GLN A 510 -34.82 -34.22 -54.61
N HIS A 511 -35.55 -33.24 -55.16
CA HIS A 511 -36.78 -32.58 -54.68
C HIS A 511 -36.85 -31.70 -53.41
N ARG A 512 -36.94 -30.38 -53.67
CA ARG A 512 -37.83 -29.38 -53.04
C ARG A 512 -39.33 -29.82 -53.14
N PRO A 513 -40.33 -29.30 -52.36
CA PRO A 513 -40.47 -27.85 -52.06
C PRO A 513 -41.27 -27.38 -50.79
N ARG A 514 -41.31 -26.03 -50.63
CA ARG A 514 -42.36 -25.13 -50.02
C ARG A 514 -42.42 -25.00 -48.48
N ARG A 515 -42.12 -23.81 -47.93
CA ARG A 515 -42.98 -22.59 -47.70
C ARG A 515 -43.99 -22.74 -46.54
N ARG A 516 -43.87 -21.87 -45.53
CA ARG A 516 -44.94 -21.05 -44.87
C ARG A 516 -44.22 -19.95 -44.07
N VAL A 517 -44.34 -18.71 -44.56
CA VAL A 517 -45.06 -17.55 -43.96
C VAL A 517 -44.42 -17.08 -42.67
#